data_AF-A0A6B3GSZ1-F1
#
_entry.id   AF-A0A6B3GSZ1-F1
#
_cell.length_a   1.000
_cell.length_b   1.000
_cell.length_c   1.000
_cell.angle_alpha   90.00
_cell.angle_beta   90.00
_cell.angle_gamma   90.00
#
_symmetry.space_group_name_H-M   'P 1'
#
loop_
_entity.id
_entity.type
_entity.pdbx_description
1 polymer ?
#
loop_
_entity_poly.entity_id
_entity_poly.type
_entity_poly.pdbx_seq_one_letter_code
_entity_poly.pdbx_strand_id
1 'polypeptide(L)'
;MTTVGRRGASTPRELTRVGDRLSFVYLERCTVHRDSNAITAEDVDGVTHIPSATIGTLLLGPGTRVTHQAMALLGDSGAGVAWVGEHGVRYYAGGRALTRSSGLIEAQATAWANRRTRLDVARAMYRLRFPGEDTAGCTRQNLLGMEGRRLRECYRRESERTGVPWR
;
A
#
# COMPACT_ATOMS: atom_id res chain seq x y z
N MET A 1 -19.23 31.62 -16.02
CA MET A 1 -18.12 30.64 -15.95
C MET A 1 -17.40 30.85 -14.62
N THR A 2 -17.71 30.04 -13.62
CA THR A 2 -17.00 30.00 -12.34
C THR A 2 -15.58 29.49 -12.58
N THR A 3 -14.59 30.33 -12.30
CA THR A 3 -13.18 29.96 -12.32
C THR A 3 -12.96 28.81 -11.34
N VAL A 4 -12.43 27.68 -11.85
CA VAL A 4 -11.98 26.58 -10.99
C VAL A 4 -10.91 27.15 -10.06
N GLY A 5 -11.24 27.27 -8.77
CA GLY A 5 -10.31 27.77 -7.77
C GLY A 5 -9.04 26.94 -7.79
N ARG A 6 -7.91 27.55 -8.15
CA ARG A 6 -6.59 26.93 -8.05
C ARG A 6 -6.21 26.85 -6.57
N ARG A 7 -6.64 25.78 -5.90
CA ARG A 7 -6.05 25.42 -4.60
C ARG A 7 -4.69 24.79 -4.89
N GLY A 8 -3.64 25.30 -4.24
CA GLY A 8 -2.32 24.67 -4.30
C GLY A 8 -2.37 23.27 -3.69
N ALA A 9 -1.54 22.36 -4.19
CA ALA A 9 -1.44 21.02 -3.62
C ALA A 9 -1.01 21.08 -2.15
N SER A 10 -1.65 20.28 -1.28
CA SER A 10 -1.39 20.24 0.16
C SER A 10 0.07 19.94 0.48
N THR A 11 0.67 20.68 1.40
CA THR A 11 2.06 20.43 1.83
C THR A 11 2.13 19.21 2.75
N PRO A 12 3.28 18.50 2.84
CA PRO A 12 3.43 17.37 3.77
C PRO A 12 3.10 17.71 5.25
N ARG A 13 3.16 18.99 5.64
CA ARG A 13 2.80 19.47 6.99
C ARG A 13 1.29 19.64 7.19
N GLU A 14 0.54 19.81 6.11
CA GLU A 14 -0.92 19.94 6.11
C GLU A 14 -1.64 18.58 6.06
N LEU A 15 -0.86 17.50 5.96
CA LEU A 15 -1.35 16.15 5.78
C LEU A 15 -1.20 15.36 7.08
N THR A 16 -2.24 14.60 7.41
CA THR A 16 -2.22 13.65 8.53
C THR A 16 -1.06 12.68 8.36
N ARG A 17 -0.31 12.39 9.44
CA ARG A 17 0.79 11.41 9.36
C ARG A 17 0.22 10.05 9.00
N VAL A 18 0.96 9.26 8.22
CA VAL A 18 0.51 7.94 7.78
C VAL A 18 0.16 7.02 8.96
N GLY A 19 0.87 7.14 10.10
CA GLY A 19 0.60 6.36 11.30
C GLY A 19 -0.72 6.69 12.01
N ASP A 20 -1.32 7.85 11.72
CA ASP A 20 -2.58 8.31 12.31
C ASP A 20 -3.77 8.11 11.34
N ARG A 21 -3.54 7.51 10.17
CA ARG A 21 -4.57 7.23 9.15
C ARG A 21 -5.08 5.80 9.28
N LEU A 22 -6.31 5.57 8.83
CA LEU A 22 -6.80 4.23 8.53
C LEU A 22 -5.90 3.59 7.47
N SER A 23 -5.43 2.37 7.72
CA SER A 23 -4.49 1.66 6.85
C SER A 23 -5.01 1.58 5.41
N PHE A 24 -6.24 1.07 5.25
CA PHE A 24 -6.92 1.03 3.98
C PHE A 24 -8.44 0.99 4.14
N VAL A 25 -9.15 1.37 3.08
CA VAL A 25 -10.59 1.17 2.90
C VAL A 25 -10.79 0.38 1.60
N TYR A 26 -11.61 -0.67 1.63
CA TYR A 26 -11.99 -1.43 0.45
C TYR A 26 -13.42 -1.08 0.04
N LEU A 27 -13.59 -0.72 -1.24
CA LEU A 27 -14.89 -0.43 -1.84
C LEU A 27 -15.08 -1.30 -3.08
N GLU A 28 -16.28 -1.84 -3.26
CA GLU A 28 -16.67 -2.60 -4.44
C GLU A 28 -18.10 -2.28 -4.83
N ARG A 29 -18.46 -2.50 -6.10
CA ARG A 29 -19.83 -2.33 -6.62
C ARG A 29 -20.49 -0.98 -6.26
N CYS A 30 -19.71 0.10 -6.20
CA CYS A 30 -20.18 1.43 -5.82
C CYS A 30 -19.72 2.52 -6.80
N THR A 31 -20.28 3.72 -6.65
CA THR A 31 -19.84 4.94 -7.33
C THR A 31 -19.15 5.86 -6.33
N VAL A 32 -17.90 6.19 -6.60
CA VAL A 32 -17.08 7.05 -5.76
C VAL A 32 -17.09 8.48 -6.29
N HIS A 33 -17.75 9.37 -5.55
CA HIS A 33 -17.86 10.79 -5.82
C HIS A 33 -17.04 11.61 -4.81
N ARG A 34 -16.97 12.91 -5.06
CA ARG A 34 -16.47 13.89 -4.11
C ARG A 34 -17.64 14.67 -3.56
N ASP A 35 -17.67 14.81 -2.23
CA ASP A 35 -18.46 15.82 -1.56
C ASP A 35 -17.54 16.65 -0.65
N SER A 36 -17.36 17.92 -1.00
CA SER A 36 -16.54 18.86 -0.25
C SER A 36 -15.09 18.37 -0.02
N ASN A 37 -14.73 17.98 1.20
CA ASN A 37 -13.43 17.42 1.60
C ASN A 37 -13.49 15.91 1.89
N ALA A 38 -14.60 15.24 1.58
CA ALA A 38 -14.79 13.81 1.69
C ALA A 38 -14.95 13.18 0.30
N ILE A 39 -14.63 11.89 0.22
CA ILE A 39 -15.17 11.06 -0.85
C ILE A 39 -16.51 10.49 -0.38
N THR A 40 -17.42 10.23 -1.30
CA THR A 40 -18.64 9.49 -1.04
C THR A 40 -18.60 8.17 -1.79
N ALA A 41 -19.04 7.09 -1.15
CA ALA A 41 -19.26 5.80 -1.78
C ALA A 41 -20.77 5.57 -1.84
N GLU A 42 -21.33 5.55 -3.05
CA GLU A 42 -22.75 5.31 -3.30
C GLU A 42 -22.94 3.90 -3.86
N ASP A 43 -23.66 3.06 -3.12
CA ASP A 43 -24.03 1.70 -3.52
C ASP A 43 -25.55 1.47 -3.32
N VAL A 44 -25.97 0.20 -3.31
CA VAL A 44 -27.37 -0.18 -3.14
C VAL A 44 -27.92 0.09 -1.74
N ASP A 45 -27.04 0.18 -0.74
CA ASP A 45 -27.39 0.36 0.67
C ASP A 45 -27.40 1.85 1.06
N GLY A 46 -26.78 2.71 0.25
CA GLY A 46 -26.91 4.16 0.33
C GLY A 46 -25.60 4.90 0.06
N VAL A 47 -25.44 6.05 0.70
CA VAL A 47 -24.26 6.92 0.55
C VAL A 47 -23.45 6.95 1.84
N THR A 48 -22.20 6.50 1.76
CA THR A 48 -21.24 6.58 2.87
C THR A 48 -20.25 7.72 2.63
N HIS A 49 -20.12 8.63 3.59
CA HIS A 49 -19.15 9.72 3.55
C HIS A 49 -17.85 9.32 4.24
N ILE A 50 -16.73 9.42 3.52
CA ILE A 50 -15.42 9.01 4.03
C ILE A 50 -14.45 10.20 3.91
N PRO A 51 -13.97 10.76 5.03
CA PRO A 51 -12.98 11.84 5.01
C PRO A 51 -11.71 11.40 4.28
N SER A 52 -11.30 12.10 3.21
CA SER A 52 -10.17 11.65 2.37
C SER A 52 -8.83 11.66 3.11
N ALA A 53 -8.64 12.63 4.01
CA ALA A 53 -7.41 12.81 4.79
C ALA A 53 -7.17 11.72 5.84
N THR A 54 -8.19 10.90 6.17
CA THR A 54 -8.06 9.81 7.14
C THR A 54 -7.64 8.50 6.50
N ILE A 55 -7.59 8.41 5.16
CA ILE A 55 -7.33 7.16 4.45
C ILE A 55 -5.86 7.10 4.03
N GLY A 56 -5.19 6.00 4.37
CA GLY A 56 -3.88 5.66 3.84
C GLY A 56 -3.97 5.20 2.39
N THR A 57 -4.74 4.14 2.13
CA THR A 57 -4.98 3.60 0.78
C THR A 57 -6.45 3.27 0.52
N LEU A 58 -7.00 3.69 -0.62
CA LEU A 58 -8.31 3.26 -1.11
C LEU A 58 -8.14 2.10 -2.10
N LEU A 59 -8.69 0.94 -1.75
CA LEU A 59 -8.72 -0.25 -2.60
C LEU A 59 -10.05 -0.30 -3.35
N LEU A 60 -9.99 -0.17 -4.67
CA LEU A 60 -11.15 -0.16 -5.55
C LEU A 60 -11.31 -1.55 -6.17
N GLY A 61 -12.23 -2.34 -5.64
CA GLY A 61 -12.60 -3.66 -6.14
C GLY A 61 -13.48 -3.62 -7.39
N PRO A 62 -13.84 -4.80 -7.93
CA PRO A 62 -14.68 -4.91 -9.11
C PRO A 62 -16.03 -4.19 -8.98
N GLY A 63 -16.52 -3.65 -10.11
CA GLY A 63 -17.79 -2.91 -10.16
C GLY A 63 -17.71 -1.48 -9.62
N THR A 64 -16.53 -0.98 -9.28
CA THR A 64 -16.35 0.39 -8.79
C THR A 64 -16.20 1.39 -9.93
N ARG A 65 -16.97 2.48 -9.88
CA ARG A 65 -16.84 3.66 -10.75
C ARG A 65 -16.29 4.81 -9.91
N VAL A 66 -15.26 5.51 -10.37
CA VAL A 66 -14.71 6.66 -9.62
C VAL A 66 -14.68 7.90 -10.50
N THR A 67 -15.14 9.02 -9.95
CA THR A 67 -15.11 10.30 -10.65
C THR A 67 -13.73 10.95 -10.61
N HIS A 68 -13.45 11.79 -11.61
CA HIS A 68 -12.23 12.60 -11.63
C HIS A 68 -12.06 13.44 -10.36
N GLN A 69 -13.14 14.05 -9.86
CA GLN A 69 -13.08 14.90 -8.66
C GLN A 69 -12.74 14.12 -7.39
N ALA A 70 -13.22 12.88 -7.26
CA ALA A 70 -12.81 12.00 -6.17
C ALA A 70 -11.31 11.66 -6.27
N MET A 71 -10.83 11.30 -7.46
CA MET A 71 -9.40 11.01 -7.67
C MET A 71 -8.51 12.23 -7.41
N ALA A 72 -8.94 13.43 -7.81
CA ALA A 72 -8.21 14.66 -7.54
C ALA A 72 -8.10 14.92 -6.03
N LEU A 73 -9.20 14.78 -5.29
CA LEU A 73 -9.20 14.93 -3.83
C LEU A 73 -8.32 13.88 -3.14
N LEU A 74 -8.35 12.62 -3.59
CA LEU A 74 -7.49 11.55 -3.07
C LEU A 74 -6.00 11.84 -3.33
N GLY A 75 -5.67 12.37 -4.52
CA GLY A 75 -4.32 12.85 -4.83
C GLY A 75 -3.88 14.00 -3.92
N ASP A 76 -4.72 15.01 -3.73
CA ASP A 76 -4.44 16.18 -2.88
C ASP A 76 -4.30 15.82 -1.39
N SER A 77 -5.03 14.80 -0.92
CA SER A 77 -4.95 14.27 0.45
C SER A 77 -3.84 13.22 0.63
N GLY A 78 -3.19 12.83 -0.47
CA GLY A 78 -2.12 11.85 -0.44
C GLY A 78 -2.53 10.42 -0.15
N ALA A 79 -3.81 10.11 -0.32
CA ALA A 79 -4.26 8.74 -0.25
C ALA A 79 -3.69 7.96 -1.44
N GLY A 80 -3.09 6.80 -1.16
CA GLY A 80 -2.84 5.81 -2.20
C GLY A 80 -4.18 5.35 -2.78
N VAL A 81 -4.25 5.08 -4.07
CA VAL A 81 -5.41 4.44 -4.69
C VAL A 81 -4.91 3.26 -5.47
N ALA A 82 -5.52 2.10 -5.27
CA ALA A 82 -5.19 0.89 -6.00
C ALA A 82 -6.47 0.22 -6.50
N TRP A 83 -6.52 -0.05 -7.81
CA TRP A 83 -7.55 -0.93 -8.36
C TRP A 83 -7.14 -2.36 -8.14
N VAL A 84 -8.01 -3.10 -7.48
CA VAL A 84 -7.75 -4.48 -7.08
C VAL A 84 -8.80 -5.45 -7.60
N GLY A 85 -8.42 -6.71 -7.69
CA GLY A 85 -9.34 -7.80 -8.00
C GLY A 85 -10.26 -8.13 -6.82
N GLU A 86 -11.12 -9.12 -7.04
CA GLU A 86 -11.92 -9.72 -5.97
C GLU A 86 -11.02 -10.16 -4.81
N HIS A 87 -11.48 -9.93 -3.58
CA HIS A 87 -10.74 -10.17 -2.33
C HIS A 87 -9.38 -9.45 -2.23
N GLY A 88 -9.12 -8.42 -3.04
CA GLY A 88 -7.88 -7.63 -2.97
C GLY A 88 -6.64 -8.35 -3.49
N VAL A 89 -6.79 -9.45 -4.24
CA VAL A 89 -5.66 -10.33 -4.60
C VAL A 89 -4.86 -9.83 -5.80
N ARG A 90 -5.51 -9.15 -6.75
CA ARG A 90 -4.85 -8.62 -7.95
C ARG A 90 -4.61 -7.13 -7.80
N TYR A 91 -3.52 -6.63 -8.38
CA TYR A 91 -3.26 -5.20 -8.52
C TYR A 91 -3.28 -4.84 -10.01
N TYR A 92 -4.11 -3.88 -10.39
CA TYR A 92 -4.25 -3.45 -11.79
C TYR A 92 -3.52 -2.14 -12.06
N ALA A 93 -3.76 -1.14 -11.22
CA ALA A 93 -3.20 0.19 -11.37
C ALA A 93 -3.25 0.92 -10.02
N GLY A 94 -2.51 2.01 -9.91
CA GLY A 94 -2.58 2.85 -8.72
C GLY A 94 -1.98 4.23 -8.90
N GLY A 95 -2.50 5.18 -8.14
CA GLY A 95 -1.97 6.54 -8.02
C GLY A 95 -0.81 6.58 -7.02
N ARG A 96 0.28 7.27 -7.35
CA ARG A 96 1.50 7.33 -6.53
C ARG A 96 1.74 8.71 -5.89
N ALA A 97 2.69 8.72 -4.96
CA ALA A 97 2.60 9.30 -3.63
C ALA A 97 2.92 10.79 -3.46
N LEU A 98 2.61 11.25 -2.25
CA LEU A 98 2.94 12.50 -1.55
C LEU A 98 4.38 13.05 -1.68
N THR A 99 5.31 12.28 -2.22
CA THR A 99 6.73 12.63 -2.21
C THR A 99 6.98 13.67 -3.30
N ARG A 100 7.35 14.89 -2.90
CA ARG A 100 7.76 15.95 -3.83
C ARG A 100 9.25 15.88 -4.20
N SER A 101 9.95 14.83 -3.77
CA SER A 101 11.39 14.62 -3.96
C SER A 101 11.66 13.23 -4.50
N SER A 102 12.59 13.12 -5.44
CA SER A 102 13.08 11.86 -5.98
C SER A 102 14.14 11.19 -5.09
N GLY A 103 14.60 11.82 -4.01
CA GLY A 103 15.76 11.34 -3.24
C GLY A 103 15.63 9.91 -2.72
N LEU A 104 14.44 9.49 -2.28
CA LEU A 104 14.22 8.10 -1.82
C LEU A 104 14.20 7.09 -2.97
N ILE A 105 13.63 7.43 -4.12
CA ILE A 105 13.60 6.52 -5.27
C ILE A 105 14.98 6.40 -5.91
N GLU A 106 15.75 7.48 -5.93
CA GLU A 106 17.16 7.48 -6.36
C GLU A 106 18.02 6.62 -5.43
N ALA A 107 17.91 6.81 -4.10
CA ALA A 107 18.62 5.99 -3.12
C ALA A 107 18.27 4.49 -3.26
N GLN A 108 16.99 4.17 -3.48
CA GLN A 108 16.55 2.80 -3.74
C GLN A 108 17.19 2.24 -5.02
N ALA A 109 17.19 3.02 -6.11
CA ALA A 109 17.77 2.62 -7.39
C ALA A 109 19.28 2.37 -7.26
N THR A 110 20.01 3.27 -6.57
CA THR A 110 21.45 3.12 -6.30
C THR A 110 21.74 1.86 -5.49
N ALA A 111 20.99 1.62 -4.40
CA ALA A 111 21.18 0.44 -3.56
C ALA A 111 20.89 -0.87 -4.31
N TRP A 112 19.93 -0.85 -5.24
CA TRP A 112 19.57 -2.02 -6.05
C TRP A 112 20.55 -2.30 -7.20
N ALA A 113 21.07 -1.26 -7.86
CA ALA A 113 21.92 -1.39 -9.04
C ALA A 113 23.28 -2.05 -8.72
N ASN A 114 23.83 -1.82 -7.53
CA ASN A 114 25.09 -2.42 -7.10
C ASN A 114 24.87 -3.80 -6.46
N ARG A 115 25.60 -4.83 -6.94
CA ARG A 115 25.43 -6.21 -6.48
C ARG A 115 25.71 -6.40 -4.98
N ARG A 116 26.70 -5.66 -4.43
CA ARG A 116 27.08 -5.74 -3.01
C ARG A 116 26.00 -5.12 -2.14
N THR A 117 25.62 -3.87 -2.41
CA THR A 117 24.58 -3.18 -1.63
C THR A 117 23.23 -3.88 -1.73
N ARG A 118 22.89 -4.46 -2.89
CA ARG A 118 21.66 -5.24 -3.06
C ARG A 118 21.63 -6.47 -2.15
N LEU A 119 22.77 -7.15 -1.98
CA LEU A 119 22.86 -8.28 -1.06
C LEU A 119 22.79 -7.81 0.40
N ASP A 120 23.42 -6.68 0.74
CA ASP A 120 23.37 -6.12 2.09
C ASP A 120 21.94 -5.68 2.48
N VAL A 121 21.19 -5.12 1.54
CA VAL A 121 19.75 -4.84 1.71
C VAL A 121 18.97 -6.13 1.95
N ALA A 122 19.22 -7.19 1.17
CA ALA A 122 18.54 -8.47 1.37
C ALA A 122 18.84 -9.08 2.77
N ARG A 123 20.10 -8.99 3.23
CA ARG A 123 20.49 -9.40 4.59
C ARG A 123 19.81 -8.55 5.67
N ALA A 124 19.67 -7.25 5.45
CA ALA A 124 18.95 -6.36 6.36
C ALA A 124 17.45 -6.69 6.43
N MET A 125 16.80 -6.92 5.29
CA MET A 125 15.41 -7.36 5.22
C MET A 125 15.20 -8.70 5.93
N TYR A 126 16.14 -9.64 5.75
CA TYR A 126 16.09 -10.93 6.44
C TYR A 126 16.15 -10.76 7.97
N ARG A 127 17.09 -9.94 8.47
CA ARG A 127 17.22 -9.67 9.92
C ARG A 127 16.01 -8.94 10.51
N LEU A 128 15.32 -8.11 9.72
CA LEU A 128 14.06 -7.50 10.15
C LEU A 128 12.95 -8.55 10.30
N ARG A 129 12.89 -9.52 9.39
CA ARG A 129 11.89 -10.59 9.41
C ARG A 129 12.18 -11.64 10.49
N PHE A 130 13.46 -11.97 10.68
CA PHE A 130 13.94 -12.97 11.64
C PHE A 130 15.06 -12.39 12.51
N PRO A 131 14.70 -11.65 13.57
CA PRO A 131 15.68 -11.06 14.48
C PRO A 131 16.57 -12.14 15.12
N GLY A 132 17.87 -11.85 15.22
CA GLY A 132 18.85 -12.73 15.87
C GLY A 132 19.54 -13.75 14.97
N GLU A 133 19.19 -13.85 13.69
CA GLU A 133 19.89 -14.73 12.76
C GLU A 133 21.13 -14.09 12.14
N ASP A 134 22.22 -14.87 12.12
CA ASP A 134 23.42 -14.48 11.42
C ASP A 134 23.24 -14.69 9.91
N THR A 135 23.42 -13.60 9.18
CA THR A 135 23.36 -13.55 7.71
C THR A 135 24.70 -13.15 7.11
N ALA A 136 25.74 -13.04 7.93
CA ALA A 136 27.10 -12.77 7.51
C ALA A 136 27.58 -13.88 6.55
N GLY A 137 28.21 -13.47 5.45
CA GLY A 137 28.67 -14.42 4.43
C GLY A 137 27.57 -15.13 3.63
N CYS A 138 26.29 -15.05 4.02
CA CYS A 138 25.21 -15.66 3.25
C CYS A 138 25.09 -15.03 1.87
N THR A 139 25.01 -15.89 0.84
CA THR A 139 24.66 -15.49 -0.53
C THR A 139 23.15 -15.28 -0.63
N ARG A 140 22.69 -14.66 -1.73
CA ARG A 140 21.26 -14.51 -2.01
C ARG A 140 20.52 -15.86 -1.99
N GLN A 141 21.14 -16.90 -2.55
CA GLN A 141 20.54 -18.23 -2.62
C GLN A 141 20.42 -18.86 -1.23
N ASN A 142 21.43 -18.67 -0.37
CA ASN A 142 21.37 -19.14 1.01
C ASN A 142 20.22 -18.48 1.77
N LEU A 143 20.08 -17.15 1.65
CA LEU A 143 18.99 -16.40 2.30
C LEU A 143 17.61 -16.92 1.89
N LEU A 144 17.37 -17.12 0.58
CA LEU A 144 16.11 -17.64 0.07
C LEU A 144 15.83 -19.07 0.56
N GLY A 145 16.86 -19.92 0.60
CA GLY A 145 16.74 -21.30 1.10
C GLY A 145 16.41 -21.36 2.59
N MET A 146 17.05 -20.51 3.40
CA MET A 146 16.78 -20.39 4.83
C MET A 146 15.35 -19.88 5.08
N GLU A 147 14.94 -18.81 4.39
CA GLU A 147 13.58 -18.26 4.49
C GLU A 147 12.51 -19.28 4.09
N GLY A 148 12.72 -20.00 2.98
CA GLY A 148 11.78 -21.03 2.52
C GLY A 148 11.67 -22.22 3.47
N ARG A 149 12.74 -22.58 4.20
CA ARG A 149 12.67 -23.60 5.26
C ARG A 149 11.81 -23.11 6.42
N ARG A 150 12.05 -21.88 6.91
CA ARG A 150 11.29 -21.28 8.01
C ARG A 150 9.81 -21.14 7.71
N LEU A 151 9.47 -20.69 6.50
CA LEU A 151 8.09 -20.55 6.09
C LEU A 151 7.35 -21.89 6.08
N ARG A 152 7.98 -22.96 5.57
CA ARG A 152 7.39 -24.31 5.59
C ARG A 152 7.16 -24.82 7.01
N GLU A 153 8.10 -24.59 7.91
CA GLU A 153 7.95 -24.95 9.32
C GLU A 153 6.85 -24.14 10.00
N CYS A 154 6.78 -22.83 9.74
CA CYS A 154 5.72 -21.96 10.21
C CYS A 154 4.35 -22.47 9.74
N TYR A 155 4.17 -22.75 8.44
CA TYR A 155 2.90 -23.29 7.93
C TYR A 155 2.52 -24.62 8.56
N ARG A 156 3.48 -25.54 8.76
CA ARG A 156 3.21 -26.81 9.44
C ARG A 156 2.73 -26.59 10.87
N ARG A 157 3.43 -25.74 11.63
CA ARG A 157 3.04 -25.42 13.01
C ARG A 157 1.66 -24.77 13.09
N GLU A 158 1.35 -23.83 12.20
CA GLU A 158 0.02 -23.20 12.18
C GLU A 158 -1.08 -24.18 11.74
N SER A 159 -0.76 -25.12 10.85
CA SER A 159 -1.67 -26.21 10.46
C SER A 159 -1.97 -27.13 11.64
N GLU A 160 -0.94 -27.57 12.37
CA GLU A 160 -1.10 -28.38 13.59
C GLU A 160 -1.88 -27.62 14.69
N ARG A 161 -1.59 -26.32 14.88
CA ARG A 161 -2.25 -25.47 15.88
C ARG A 161 -3.74 -25.26 15.59
N THR A 162 -4.10 -25.10 14.33
CA THR A 162 -5.49 -24.76 13.92
C THR A 162 -6.30 -25.97 13.47
N GLY A 163 -5.65 -27.10 13.18
CA GLY A 163 -6.28 -28.28 12.58
C GLY A 163 -6.63 -28.12 11.08
N VAL A 164 -6.31 -26.96 10.47
CA VAL A 164 -6.52 -26.75 9.05
C VAL A 164 -5.42 -27.47 8.27
N PRO A 165 -5.74 -28.42 7.38
CA PRO A 165 -4.72 -29.20 6.67
C PRO A 165 -3.93 -28.32 5.70
N TRP A 166 -2.60 -28.37 5.80
CA TRP A 166 -1.67 -27.73 4.87
C TRP A 166 -1.01 -28.79 3.98
N ARG A 167 -1.09 -28.61 2.66
CA ARG A 167 -0.50 -29.50 1.64
C ARG A 167 0.70 -28.84 0.98
#